data_AF-A0A917IBC1-F1
#
_entry.id   AF-A0A917IBC1-F1
#
_cell.length_a   1.000
_cell.length_b   1.000
_cell.length_c   1.000
_cell.angle_alpha   90.00
_cell.angle_beta   90.00
_cell.angle_gamma   90.00
#
_symmetry.space_group_name_H-M   'P 1'
#
loop_
_entity.id
_entity.type
_entity.pdbx_description
1 polymer ?
#
loop_
_entity_poly.entity_id
_entity_poly.type
_entity_poly.pdbx_seq_one_letter_code
_entity_poly.pdbx_strand_id
1 'polypeptide(L)'
;MDLLRTFGFGQIPQDAVNWALFGILMVSMIGAWIVDSIMQDLGFGVFLNGALLFFGSIAGIVLWNMYYMPITSTDAMLVVAVAVGSGFLAVLLAGGLRSLTH
;
A
#
# COMPACT_ATOMS: atom_id res chain seq x y z
N MET A 1 -21.09 -11.73 6.18
CA MET A 1 -20.43 -10.64 6.92
C MET A 1 -19.51 -9.94 5.94
N ASP A 2 -19.77 -8.69 5.60
CA ASP A 2 -18.98 -7.94 4.62
C ASP A 2 -17.52 -7.85 5.05
N LEU A 3 -16.60 -8.35 4.21
CA LEU A 3 -15.15 -8.26 4.43
C LEU A 3 -14.70 -6.84 4.78
N LEU A 4 -15.37 -5.83 4.21
CA LEU A 4 -15.14 -4.41 4.47
C LEU A 4 -15.42 -4.00 5.91
N ARG A 5 -16.41 -4.62 6.59
CA ARG A 5 -16.68 -4.38 8.01
C ARG A 5 -15.59 -4.96 8.91
N THR A 6 -15.03 -6.11 8.53
CA THR A 6 -13.94 -6.76 9.27
C THR A 6 -12.64 -5.94 9.21
N PHE A 7 -12.41 -5.21 8.13
CA PHE A 7 -11.20 -4.38 7.94
C PHE A 7 -11.34 -2.93 8.45
N GLY A 8 -12.38 -2.62 9.23
CA GLY A 8 -12.57 -1.28 9.80
C GLY A 8 -13.19 -0.25 8.83
N PHE A 9 -13.55 -0.66 7.60
CA PHE A 9 -14.19 0.21 6.60
C PHE A 9 -15.72 0.18 6.65
N GLY A 10 -16.31 -0.44 7.67
CA GLY A 10 -17.75 -0.67 7.74
C GLY A 10 -18.65 0.57 7.72
N GLN A 11 -18.06 1.76 7.93
CA GLN A 11 -18.77 3.05 7.91
C GLN A 11 -18.47 3.90 6.66
N ILE A 12 -17.58 3.44 5.77
CA ILE A 12 -17.22 4.18 4.57
C ILE A 12 -18.11 3.75 3.40
N PRO A 13 -18.69 4.69 2.63
CA PRO A 13 -19.44 4.37 1.42
C PRO A 13 -18.59 3.53 0.45
N GLN A 14 -19.18 2.46 -0.11
CA GLN A 14 -18.46 1.53 -1.00
C GLN A 14 -17.84 2.23 -2.21
N ASP A 15 -18.51 3.25 -2.76
CA ASP A 15 -17.98 4.05 -3.86
C ASP A 15 -16.68 4.76 -3.50
N ALA A 16 -16.58 5.31 -2.29
CA ALA A 16 -15.36 5.96 -1.82
C ALA A 16 -14.20 4.98 -1.65
N VAL A 17 -14.49 3.75 -1.19
CA VAL A 17 -13.49 2.67 -1.11
C VAL A 17 -13.00 2.28 -2.50
N ASN A 18 -13.89 2.14 -3.48
CA ASN A 18 -13.53 1.81 -4.85
C ASN A 18 -12.62 2.87 -5.48
N TRP A 19 -12.95 4.16 -5.29
CA TRP A 19 -12.10 5.27 -5.76
C TRP A 19 -10.74 5.30 -5.08
N ALA A 20 -10.68 5.03 -3.77
CA ALA A 20 -9.42 4.95 -3.04
C ALA A 20 -8.54 3.80 -3.56
N LEU A 21 -9.12 2.61 -3.76
CA LEU A 21 -8.40 1.46 -4.31
C LEU A 21 -7.88 1.72 -5.73
N PHE A 22 -8.69 2.37 -6.57
CA PHE A 22 -8.28 2.78 -7.91
C PHE A 22 -7.12 3.78 -7.86
N GLY A 23 -7.19 4.78 -6.96
CA GLY A 23 -6.11 5.74 -6.75
C GLY A 23 -4.81 5.07 -6.30
N ILE A 24 -4.89 4.15 -5.31
CA ILE A 24 -3.74 3.38 -4.84
C ILE A 24 -3.15 2.54 -5.98
N LEU A 25 -3.98 1.90 -6.81
CA LEU A 25 -3.52 1.14 -7.97
C LEU A 25 -2.72 2.02 -8.95
N MET A 26 -3.26 3.18 -9.32
CA MET A 26 -2.58 4.11 -10.24
C MET A 26 -1.25 4.63 -9.66
N VAL A 27 -1.25 5.05 -8.40
CA VAL A 27 -0.03 5.52 -7.72
C VAL A 27 0.99 4.39 -7.59
N SER A 28 0.55 3.17 -7.29
CA SER A 28 1.44 2.00 -7.18
C SER A 28 2.09 1.67 -8.52
N MET A 29 1.35 1.75 -9.62
CA MET A 29 1.92 1.54 -10.96
C MET A 29 2.96 2.59 -11.30
N ILE A 30 2.70 3.87 -11.04
CA ILE A 30 3.67 4.96 -11.28
C ILE A 30 4.88 4.79 -10.35
N GLY A 31 4.65 4.55 -9.07
CA GLY A 31 5.68 4.33 -8.06
C GLY A 31 6.56 3.13 -8.39
N ALA A 32 6.02 2.09 -9.02
CA ALA A 32 6.77 0.91 -9.41
C ALA A 32 7.91 1.22 -10.38
N TRP A 33 7.69 2.12 -11.35
CA TRP A 33 8.75 2.57 -12.26
C TRP A 33 9.84 3.35 -11.53
N ILE A 34 9.45 4.19 -10.57
CA ILE A 34 10.39 4.95 -9.74
C ILE A 34 11.24 3.99 -8.90
N VAL A 35 10.59 3.04 -8.23
CA VAL A 35 11.27 2.06 -7.38
C VAL A 35 12.18 1.15 -8.19
N ASP A 36 11.74 0.69 -9.37
CA ASP A 36 12.56 -0.11 -10.27
C ASP A 36 13.82 0.66 -10.72
N SER A 37 13.68 1.95 -11.04
CA SER A 37 14.80 2.82 -11.41
C SER A 37 15.79 3.06 -10.26
N ILE A 38 15.29 3.14 -9.02
CA ILE A 38 16.11 3.34 -7.82
C ILE A 38 16.82 2.05 -7.41
N MET A 39 16.11 0.92 -7.44
CA MET A 39 16.63 -0.35 -6.96
C MET A 39 17.51 -1.08 -7.99
N GLN A 40 17.41 -0.75 -9.28
CA GLN A 40 18.19 -1.36 -10.36
C GLN A 40 18.23 -2.89 -10.21
N ASP A 41 19.39 -3.48 -9.93
CA ASP A 41 19.61 -4.93 -9.82
C ASP A 41 18.89 -5.59 -8.63
N LEU A 42 18.54 -4.80 -7.60
CA LEU A 42 17.79 -5.27 -6.44
C LEU A 42 16.26 -5.28 -6.68
N GLY A 43 15.80 -4.63 -7.75
CA GLY A 43 14.39 -4.54 -8.12
C GLY A 43 13.83 -5.86 -8.67
N PHE A 44 12.54 -6.10 -8.46
CA PHE A 44 11.84 -7.29 -8.97
C PHE A 44 11.22 -7.08 -10.36
N GLY A 45 11.51 -5.94 -11.01
CA GLY A 45 10.79 -5.46 -12.18
C GLY A 45 9.54 -4.68 -11.79
N VAL A 46 9.09 -3.81 -12.71
CA VAL A 46 7.94 -2.91 -12.55
C VAL A 46 6.68 -3.63 -12.06
N PHE A 47 6.37 -4.82 -12.58
CA PHE A 47 5.14 -5.53 -12.22
C PHE A 47 5.13 -6.02 -10.76
N LEU A 48 6.20 -6.65 -10.29
CA LEU A 48 6.31 -7.15 -8.93
C LEU A 48 6.45 -6.00 -7.91
N ASN A 49 7.23 -4.96 -8.25
CA ASN A 49 7.32 -3.76 -7.42
C ASN A 49 5.93 -3.09 -7.29
N GLY A 50 5.17 -2.99 -8.37
CA GLY A 50 3.81 -2.45 -8.35
C GLY A 50 2.84 -3.27 -7.51
N ALA A 51 2.92 -4.61 -7.59
CA ALA A 51 2.12 -5.49 -6.75
C ALA A 51 2.47 -5.30 -5.26
N LEU A 52 3.75 -5.24 -4.92
CA LEU A 52 4.22 -5.01 -3.55
C LEU A 52 3.81 -3.64 -3.01
N LEU A 53 3.91 -2.58 -3.82
CA LEU A 53 3.43 -1.24 -3.46
C LEU A 53 1.92 -1.27 -3.20
N PHE A 54 1.15 -1.92 -4.07
CA PHE A 54 -0.31 -1.98 -3.95
C PHE A 54 -0.76 -2.75 -2.71
N PHE A 55 -0.30 -3.99 -2.55
CA PHE A 55 -0.68 -4.83 -1.41
C PHE A 55 -0.07 -4.31 -0.11
N GLY A 56 1.14 -3.76 -0.13
CA GLY A 56 1.77 -3.12 1.02
C GLY A 56 0.97 -1.92 1.50
N SER A 57 0.52 -1.07 0.58
CA SER A 57 -0.32 0.10 0.90
C SER A 57 -1.65 -0.30 1.53
N ILE A 58 -2.33 -1.31 0.96
CA ILE A 58 -3.60 -1.82 1.51
C ILE A 58 -3.37 -2.45 2.88
N ALA A 59 -2.36 -3.31 3.01
CA ALA A 59 -2.03 -3.96 4.26
C ALA A 59 -1.69 -2.94 5.36
N GLY A 60 -0.94 -1.89 5.05
CA GLY A 60 -0.62 -0.83 6.01
C GLY A 60 -1.86 -0.08 6.50
N ILE A 61 -2.78 0.29 5.59
CA ILE A 61 -4.03 0.93 5.97
C ILE A 61 -4.89 0.00 6.83
N VAL A 62 -5.00 -1.27 6.46
CA VAL A 62 -5.76 -2.28 7.22
C VAL A 62 -5.17 -2.47 8.62
N LEU A 63 -3.85 -2.67 8.71
CA LEU A 63 -3.15 -2.82 9.99
C LEU A 63 -3.31 -1.56 10.86
N TRP A 64 -3.23 -0.37 10.27
CA TRP A 64 -3.44 0.87 10.99
C TRP A 64 -4.85 0.95 11.60
N ASN A 65 -5.86 0.66 10.79
CA ASN A 65 -7.27 0.61 11.23
C ASN A 65 -7.51 -0.45 12.31
N MET A 66 -6.78 -1.56 12.28
CA MET A 66 -6.91 -2.64 13.28
C MET A 66 -6.26 -2.29 14.62
N TYR A 67 -5.08 -1.67 14.64
CA TYR A 67 -4.25 -1.54 15.84
C TYR A 67 -4.24 -0.16 16.50
N TYR A 68 -4.44 0.92 15.73
CA TYR A 68 -4.28 2.27 16.25
C TYR A 68 -5.62 2.96 16.44
N MET A 69 -6.27 3.36 15.36
CA MET A 69 -7.59 3.98 15.37
C MET A 69 -8.16 3.88 13.95
N PRO A 70 -9.49 3.77 13.79
CA PRO A 70 -10.12 3.87 12.49
C PRO A 70 -9.73 5.21 11.88
N ILE A 71 -9.15 5.19 10.68
CA ILE A 71 -8.79 6.44 10.02
C ILE A 71 -10.08 7.13 9.60
N THR A 72 -10.47 8.13 10.37
CA THR A 72 -11.56 9.03 10.00
C THR A 72 -11.13 9.90 8.85
N SER A 73 -12.05 10.15 7.92
CA SER A 73 -11.83 10.93 6.67
C SER A 73 -11.30 12.36 6.88
N THR A 74 -11.21 12.83 8.12
CA THR A 74 -10.69 14.15 8.52
C THR A 74 -9.18 14.27 8.40
N ASP A 75 -8.42 13.17 8.33
CA ASP A 75 -6.95 13.21 8.29
C ASP A 75 -6.39 12.51 7.04
N ALA A 76 -6.78 13.02 5.88
CA ALA A 76 -6.38 12.48 4.58
C ALA A 76 -4.86 12.39 4.41
N MET A 77 -4.10 13.29 5.05
CA MET A 77 -2.64 13.28 4.98
C MET A 77 -2.05 12.08 5.72
N LEU A 78 -2.62 11.68 6.86
CA LEU A 78 -2.20 10.50 7.60
C LEU A 78 -2.47 9.22 6.80
N VAL A 79 -3.65 9.11 6.16
CA VAL A 79 -3.97 7.96 5.28
C VAL A 79 -2.92 7.80 4.19
N VAL A 80 -2.61 8.89 3.49
CA VAL A 80 -1.65 8.88 2.39
C VAL A 80 -0.27 8.51 2.89
N ALA A 81 0.18 9.08 4.02
CA ALA A 81 1.47 8.77 4.60
C ALA A 81 1.59 7.29 4.98
N VAL A 82 0.56 6.72 5.62
CA VAL A 82 0.53 5.31 6.01
C VAL A 82 0.49 4.41 4.77
N ALA A 83 -0.38 4.70 3.80
CA ALA A 83 -0.51 3.91 2.58
C ALA A 83 0.79 3.90 1.77
N VAL A 84 1.29 5.09 1.40
CA VAL A 84 2.52 5.23 0.62
C VAL A 84 3.70 4.65 1.40
N GLY A 85 3.85 5.00 2.67
CA GLY A 85 4.95 4.53 3.52
C GLY A 85 4.98 3.00 3.63
N SER A 86 3.84 2.36 3.86
CA SER A 86 3.75 0.89 3.95
C SER A 86 3.99 0.20 2.61
N GLY A 87 3.52 0.77 1.50
CA GLY A 87 3.85 0.28 0.16
C GLY A 87 5.36 0.28 -0.10
N PHE A 88 6.03 1.42 0.09
CA PHE A 88 7.47 1.53 -0.11
C PHE A 88 8.27 0.62 0.84
N LEU A 89 7.84 0.54 2.09
CA LEU A 89 8.48 -0.32 3.09
C LEU A 89 8.35 -1.79 2.72
N ALA A 90 7.22 -2.23 2.15
CA ALA A 90 7.05 -3.59 1.65
C ALA A 90 8.04 -3.92 0.51
N VAL A 91 8.25 -2.99 -0.43
CA VAL A 91 9.23 -3.21 -1.50
C VAL A 91 10.66 -3.22 -0.97
N LEU A 92 10.99 -2.30 -0.06
CA LEU A 92 12.32 -2.24 0.55
C LEU A 92 12.65 -3.49 1.36
N LEU A 93 11.70 -4.00 2.14
CA LEU A 93 11.88 -5.25 2.89
C LEU A 93 12.05 -6.44 1.95
N ALA A 94 11.24 -6.53 0.89
CA ALA A 94 11.36 -7.61 -0.08
C ALA A 94 12.72 -7.54 -0.81
N GLY A 95 13.12 -6.36 -1.27
CA GLY A 95 14.39 -6.15 -1.97
C GLY A 95 15.61 -6.41 -1.08
N GLY A 96 15.56 -5.94 0.17
CA GLY A 96 16.57 -6.23 1.18
C GLY A 96 16.68 -7.72 1.48
N LEU A 97 15.55 -8.43 1.60
CA LEU A 97 15.56 -9.88 1.81
C LEU A 97 16.23 -10.61 0.65
N ARG A 98 15.96 -10.19 -0.59
CA ARG A 98 16.61 -10.75 -1.79
C ARG A 98 18.13 -10.52 -1.78
N SER A 99 18.60 -9.35 -1.34
CA SER A 99 20.04 -9.08 -1.24
C SER A 99 20.77 -9.99 -0.25
N LEU A 100 20.07 -10.55 0.74
CA LEU A 100 20.66 -11.48 1.72
C LEU A 100 20.71 -12.93 1.22
N THR A 101 20.03 -13.23 0.11
CA THR A 101 19.95 -14.57 -0.49
C THR A 101 20.88 -14.78 -1.68
N HIS A 102 21.65 -13.76 -2.07
CA HIS A 102 22.69 -13.80 -3.10
C HIS A 102 24.05 -13.56 -2.47
#